data_AF-A0AA90ZEM4-F1
#
_entry.id   AF-A0AA90ZEM4-F1
#
_cell.length_a   1.000
_cell.length_b   1.000
_cell.length_c   1.000
_cell.angle_alpha   90.00
_cell.angle_beta   90.00
_cell.angle_gamma   90.00
#
_symmetry.space_group_name_H-M   'P 1'
#
loop_
_entity.id
_entity.type
_entity.pdbx_description
1 polymer ?
#
loop_
_entity_poly.entity_id
_entity_poly.type
_entity_poly.pdbx_seq_one_letter_code
_entity_poly.pdbx_strand_id
1 'polypeptide(L)'
;MQESDIQIVARNVLETLESYFRANNLSGSALAFSGGLDSTLLLKLSNLTLRPYTVGVKGSVDIKNAEEAADILQVNARIVVIDDDDIRNYAGIVKKIDPDIGINDLGYETVFAAVLDNIDERRLVTGQGSDEIFYGYRKFSDGRESSNFSSLEKLSRVTLPRERRIAEYFGKEVRMPYLEAGIQNLPAAMSREMNLREGGNKVILREAATMAGLPPELVRRAKKAAQYGSGVMKVIRRLEL
;
A
#
# COMPACT_ATOMS: atom_id res chain seq x y z
N MET A 1 17.77 8.67 27.99
CA MET A 1 18.11 9.26 26.67
C MET A 1 16.93 10.08 26.22
N GLN A 2 17.18 11.27 25.66
CA GLN A 2 16.15 12.10 25.06
C GLN A 2 15.71 11.45 23.74
N GLU A 3 14.41 11.40 23.49
CA GLU A 3 13.82 10.82 22.29
C GLU A 3 14.18 11.68 21.06
N SER A 4 14.58 11.06 19.95
CA SER A 4 14.91 11.80 18.73
C SER A 4 13.64 12.33 18.03
N ASP A 5 13.77 13.38 17.22
CA ASP A 5 12.64 13.93 16.45
C ASP A 5 11.93 12.87 15.60
N ILE A 6 12.67 11.93 15.02
CA ILE A 6 12.10 10.81 14.26
C ILE A 6 11.22 9.93 15.13
N GLN A 7 11.65 9.62 16.35
CA GLN A 7 10.90 8.77 17.26
C GLN A 7 9.62 9.46 17.74
N ILE A 8 9.68 10.76 18.04
CA ILE A 8 8.49 11.55 18.39
C ILE A 8 7.47 11.51 17.25
N VAL A 9 7.91 11.75 16.00
CA VAL A 9 7.02 11.76 14.84
C VAL A 9 6.49 10.35 14.54
N ALA A 10 7.33 9.33 14.63
CA ALA A 10 6.93 7.94 14.44
C ALA A 10 5.87 7.51 15.46
N ARG A 11 5.99 7.93 16.71
CA ARG A 11 4.97 7.70 17.75
C ARG A 11 3.65 8.39 17.39
N ASN A 12 3.68 9.64 16.95
CA ASN A 12 2.47 10.35 16.52
C ASN A 12 1.79 9.65 15.33
N VAL A 13 2.56 9.13 14.37
CA VAL A 13 2.05 8.33 13.25
C VAL A 13 1.38 7.05 13.78
N LEU A 14 2.05 6.32 14.67
CA LEU A 14 1.53 5.11 15.29
C LEU A 14 0.20 5.37 16.03
N GLU A 15 0.20 6.33 16.95
CA GLU A 15 -0.99 6.69 17.75
C GLU A 15 -2.16 7.13 16.87
N THR A 16 -1.88 7.86 15.79
CA THR A 16 -2.91 8.28 14.83
C THR A 16 -3.51 7.08 14.10
N LEU A 17 -2.68 6.14 13.62
CA LEU A 17 -3.17 4.92 12.96
C LEU A 17 -3.93 4.02 13.91
N GLU A 18 -3.48 3.86 15.16
CA GLU A 18 -4.23 3.11 16.16
C GLU A 18 -5.59 3.76 16.47
N SER A 19 -5.61 5.09 16.60
CA SER A 19 -6.84 5.85 16.80
C SER A 19 -7.81 5.64 15.64
N TYR A 20 -7.31 5.64 14.41
CA TYR A 20 -8.09 5.32 13.22
C TYR A 20 -8.75 3.94 13.31
N PHE A 21 -7.99 2.90 13.64
CA PHE A 21 -8.52 1.54 13.78
C PHE A 21 -9.54 1.40 14.91
N ARG A 22 -9.33 2.09 16.05
CA ARG A 22 -10.30 2.14 17.16
C ARG A 22 -11.61 2.83 16.75
N ALA A 23 -11.54 3.89 15.94
CA ALA A 23 -12.71 4.69 15.56
C ALA A 23 -13.55 4.09 14.42
N ASN A 24 -12.96 3.31 13.50
CA ASN A 24 -13.60 2.97 12.22
C ASN A 24 -14.18 1.54 12.12
N ASN A 25 -14.13 0.72 13.18
CA ASN A 25 -14.60 -0.67 13.22
C ASN A 25 -14.39 -1.44 11.90
N LEU A 26 -13.12 -1.71 11.58
CA LEU A 26 -12.71 -2.38 10.35
C LEU A 26 -12.52 -3.91 10.50
N SER A 27 -12.83 -4.47 11.68
CA SER A 27 -12.71 -5.90 11.94
C SER A 27 -13.43 -6.72 10.87
N GLY A 28 -12.75 -7.74 10.35
CA GLY A 28 -13.26 -8.61 9.31
C GLY A 28 -13.29 -8.02 7.89
N SER A 29 -12.85 -6.77 7.67
CA SER A 29 -12.68 -6.19 6.33
C SER A 29 -11.49 -6.81 5.60
N ALA A 30 -11.49 -6.75 4.27
CA ALA A 30 -10.35 -7.19 3.46
C ALA A 30 -9.18 -6.21 3.57
N LEU A 31 -7.96 -6.71 3.41
CA LEU A 31 -6.73 -5.94 3.31
C LEU A 31 -6.00 -6.31 2.02
N ALA A 32 -5.68 -5.32 1.19
CA ALA A 32 -4.71 -5.49 0.12
C ALA A 32 -3.32 -5.71 0.74
N PHE A 33 -2.86 -6.95 0.74
CA PHE A 33 -1.71 -7.42 1.51
C PHE A 33 -0.58 -7.87 0.58
N SER A 34 0.47 -7.07 0.44
CA SER A 34 1.65 -7.42 -0.37
C SER A 34 2.76 -8.08 0.44
N GLY A 35 2.56 -8.22 1.75
CA GLY A 35 3.62 -8.55 2.71
C GLY A 35 4.62 -7.39 2.91
N GLY A 36 4.44 -6.24 2.27
CA GLY A 36 5.30 -5.07 2.49
C GLY A 36 5.08 -4.40 3.86
N LEU A 37 5.98 -3.49 4.22
CA LEU A 37 5.94 -2.69 5.46
C LEU A 37 4.55 -2.09 5.72
N ASP A 38 3.96 -1.48 4.70
CA ASP A 38 2.72 -0.73 4.83
C ASP A 38 1.55 -1.65 5.21
N SER A 39 1.30 -2.68 4.40
CA SER A 39 0.19 -3.61 4.64
C SER A 39 0.39 -4.45 5.91
N THR A 40 1.63 -4.81 6.26
CA THR A 40 1.90 -5.58 7.49
C THR A 40 1.69 -4.74 8.74
N LEU A 41 2.03 -3.44 8.71
CA LEU A 41 1.69 -2.52 9.79
C LEU A 41 0.18 -2.37 9.95
N LEU A 42 -0.56 -2.12 8.86
CA LEU A 42 -2.02 -2.03 8.95
C LEU A 42 -2.66 -3.31 9.50
N LEU A 43 -2.17 -4.49 9.08
CA LEU A 43 -2.64 -5.76 9.63
C LEU A 43 -2.36 -5.86 11.13
N LYS A 44 -1.14 -5.52 11.58
CA LYS A 44 -0.76 -5.52 12.99
C LYS A 44 -1.64 -4.58 13.82
N LEU A 45 -1.84 -3.34 13.37
CA LEU A 45 -2.63 -2.32 14.09
C LEU A 45 -4.12 -2.64 14.11
N SER A 46 -4.61 -3.46 13.17
CA SER A 46 -5.96 -4.01 13.24
C SER A 46 -6.12 -5.10 14.30
N ASN A 47 -5.08 -5.41 15.10
CA ASN A 47 -5.02 -6.60 15.96
C ASN A 47 -5.23 -7.90 15.17
N LEU A 48 -4.69 -7.97 13.95
CA LEU A 48 -4.83 -9.11 13.04
C LEU A 48 -6.29 -9.46 12.68
N THR A 49 -7.21 -8.49 12.77
CA THR A 49 -8.64 -8.71 12.48
C THR A 49 -9.01 -8.47 11.01
N LEU A 50 -8.15 -7.82 10.23
CA LEU A 50 -8.30 -7.73 8.78
C LEU A 50 -8.00 -9.06 8.11
N ARG A 51 -8.67 -9.35 7.00
CA ARG A 51 -8.43 -10.54 6.17
C ARG A 51 -7.45 -10.19 5.04
N PRO A 52 -6.21 -10.72 5.05
CA PRO A 52 -5.22 -10.37 4.05
C PRO A 52 -5.47 -11.08 2.72
N TYR A 53 -5.46 -10.31 1.62
CA TYR A 53 -5.55 -10.80 0.25
C TYR A 53 -4.36 -10.34 -0.57
N THR A 54 -3.78 -11.26 -1.34
CA THR A 54 -2.66 -10.98 -2.24
C THR A 54 -3.01 -11.44 -3.63
N VAL A 55 -2.98 -10.52 -4.59
CA VAL A 55 -3.13 -10.84 -6.00
C VAL A 55 -1.78 -10.81 -6.70
N GLY A 56 -1.52 -11.80 -7.54
CA GLY A 56 -0.37 -11.76 -8.44
C GLY A 56 -0.31 -12.93 -9.40
N VAL A 57 0.64 -12.86 -10.33
CA VAL A 57 0.97 -13.97 -11.22
C VAL A 57 1.66 -15.07 -10.39
N LYS A 58 1.48 -16.33 -10.79
CA LYS A 58 2.10 -17.49 -10.13
C LYS A 58 3.59 -17.29 -9.88
N GLY A 59 4.01 -17.45 -8.63
CA GLY A 59 5.42 -17.31 -8.21
C GLY A 59 5.95 -15.88 -8.17
N SER A 60 5.07 -14.88 -8.27
CA SER A 60 5.42 -13.46 -8.13
C SER A 60 5.99 -13.13 -6.75
N VAL A 61 6.68 -11.99 -6.67
CA VAL A 61 7.38 -11.58 -5.45
C VAL A 61 6.40 -11.22 -4.35
N ASP A 62 5.27 -10.58 -4.69
CA ASP A 62 4.28 -10.20 -3.68
C ASP A 62 3.61 -11.42 -3.06
N ILE A 63 3.35 -12.49 -3.84
CA ILE A 63 2.84 -13.76 -3.28
C ILE A 63 3.83 -14.33 -2.27
N LYS A 64 5.10 -14.48 -2.65
CA LYS A 64 6.13 -15.01 -1.74
C LYS A 64 6.28 -14.16 -0.47
N ASN A 65 6.29 -12.84 -0.62
CA ASN A 65 6.39 -11.91 0.49
C ASN A 65 5.18 -12.00 1.42
N ALA A 66 3.98 -12.15 0.85
CA ALA A 66 2.74 -12.27 1.60
C ALA A 66 2.69 -13.59 2.36
N GLU A 67 3.07 -14.71 1.74
CA GLU A 67 3.20 -16.02 2.39
C GLU A 67 4.16 -15.94 3.58
N GLU A 68 5.38 -15.42 3.37
CA GLU A 68 6.37 -15.26 4.44
C GLU A 68 5.87 -14.36 5.57
N ALA A 69 5.22 -13.24 5.24
CA ALA A 69 4.67 -12.34 6.26
C ALA A 69 3.48 -12.95 7.00
N ALA A 70 2.66 -13.74 6.30
CA ALA A 70 1.54 -14.46 6.90
C ALA A 70 2.03 -15.52 7.88
N ASP A 71 3.09 -16.26 7.53
CA ASP A 71 3.75 -17.21 8.41
C ASP A 71 4.35 -16.53 9.63
N ILE A 72 5.07 -15.42 9.46
CA ILE A 72 5.67 -14.67 10.59
C ILE A 72 4.59 -14.14 11.54
N LEU A 73 3.47 -13.65 11.00
CA LEU A 73 2.37 -13.08 11.78
C LEU A 73 1.33 -14.12 12.23
N GLN A 74 1.49 -15.39 11.83
CA GLN A 74 0.57 -16.50 12.11
C GLN A 74 -0.87 -16.19 11.68
N VAL A 75 -1.04 -15.66 10.47
CA VAL A 75 -2.34 -15.36 9.84
C VAL A 75 -2.52 -16.18 8.56
N ASN A 76 -3.77 -16.34 8.12
CA ASN A 76 -4.06 -16.95 6.83
C ASN A 76 -4.27 -15.86 5.77
N ALA A 77 -3.29 -15.71 4.86
CA ALA A 77 -3.41 -14.84 3.69
C ALA A 77 -4.05 -15.58 2.52
N ARG A 78 -5.06 -14.97 1.91
CA ARG A 78 -5.72 -15.49 0.71
C ARG A 78 -4.91 -15.09 -0.52
N ILE A 79 -4.32 -16.07 -1.16
CA ILE A 79 -3.54 -15.88 -2.40
C ILE A 79 -4.46 -16.08 -3.61
N VAL A 80 -4.53 -15.05 -4.44
CA VAL A 80 -5.29 -15.03 -5.70
C VAL A 80 -4.28 -15.02 -6.84
N VAL A 81 -4.17 -16.14 -7.53
CA VAL A 81 -3.30 -16.27 -8.70
C VAL A 81 -4.07 -15.87 -9.94
N ILE A 82 -3.61 -14.84 -10.64
CA ILE A 82 -4.21 -14.35 -11.89
C ILE A 82 -3.32 -14.67 -13.09
N ASP A 83 -3.96 -14.92 -14.23
CA ASP A 83 -3.30 -15.21 -15.49
C ASP A 83 -3.39 -14.07 -16.52
N ASP A 84 -3.00 -14.35 -17.76
CA ASP A 84 -2.99 -13.40 -18.86
C ASP A 84 -4.39 -12.90 -19.24
N ASP A 85 -5.40 -13.77 -19.18
CA ASP A 85 -6.77 -13.46 -19.56
C ASP A 85 -7.44 -12.63 -18.45
N ASP A 86 -7.20 -12.97 -17.19
CA ASP A 86 -7.58 -12.15 -16.04
C ASP A 86 -6.99 -10.74 -16.16
N ILE A 87 -5.69 -10.64 -16.40
CA ILE A 87 -4.98 -9.35 -16.52
C ILE A 87 -5.53 -8.54 -17.69
N ARG A 88 -5.81 -9.16 -18.84
CA ARG A 88 -6.43 -8.49 -19.98
C ARG A 88 -7.83 -7.97 -19.63
N ASN A 89 -8.63 -8.78 -18.92
CA ASN A 89 -9.97 -8.38 -18.50
C ASN A 89 -9.93 -7.19 -17.53
N TYR A 90 -9.14 -7.28 -16.45
CA TYR A 90 -9.02 -6.21 -15.45
C TYR A 90 -8.42 -4.94 -16.04
N ALA A 91 -7.37 -5.03 -16.87
CA ALA A 91 -6.81 -3.87 -17.56
C ALA A 91 -7.84 -3.23 -18.52
N GLY A 92 -8.66 -4.05 -19.19
CA GLY A 92 -9.75 -3.58 -20.05
C GLY A 92 -10.84 -2.84 -19.27
N ILE A 93 -11.21 -3.31 -18.07
CA ILE A 93 -12.14 -2.61 -17.16
C ILE A 93 -11.56 -1.27 -16.74
N VAL A 94 -10.30 -1.25 -16.29
CA VAL A 94 -9.61 -0.02 -15.85
C VAL A 94 -9.57 1.01 -16.98
N LYS A 95 -9.23 0.60 -18.21
CA LYS A 95 -9.23 1.50 -19.38
C LYS A 95 -10.60 2.03 -19.76
N LYS A 96 -11.68 1.27 -19.55
CA LYS A 96 -13.04 1.78 -19.76
C LYS A 96 -13.39 2.88 -18.74
N ILE A 97 -12.85 2.80 -17.51
CA ILE A 97 -13.07 3.77 -16.43
C ILE A 97 -12.16 5.00 -16.55
N ASP A 98 -10.95 4.82 -17.08
CA ASP A 98 -9.96 5.87 -17.32
C ASP A 98 -9.26 5.63 -18.68
N PRO A 99 -9.83 6.11 -19.79
CA PRO A 99 -9.30 5.86 -21.14
C PRO A 99 -7.90 6.41 -21.40
N ASP A 100 -7.52 7.46 -20.68
CA ASP A 100 -6.23 8.16 -20.83
C ASP A 100 -5.15 7.62 -19.88
N ILE A 101 -5.42 6.50 -19.20
CA ILE A 101 -4.51 5.95 -18.19
C ILE A 101 -3.15 5.57 -18.77
N GLY A 102 -2.08 6.12 -18.17
CA GLY A 102 -0.71 5.76 -18.53
C GLY A 102 -0.35 4.34 -18.08
N ILE A 103 0.53 3.67 -18.83
CA ILE A 103 0.88 2.25 -18.61
C ILE A 103 1.35 1.91 -17.18
N ASN A 104 2.05 2.83 -16.51
CA ASN A 104 2.52 2.61 -15.14
C ASN A 104 1.38 2.58 -14.12
N ASP A 105 0.38 3.43 -14.33
CA ASP A 105 -0.81 3.48 -13.49
C ASP A 105 -1.72 2.31 -13.85
N LEU A 106 -1.89 1.99 -15.14
CA LEU A 106 -2.66 0.82 -15.58
C LEU A 106 -2.21 -0.46 -14.87
N GLY A 107 -0.91 -0.71 -14.77
CA GLY A 107 -0.41 -1.88 -14.07
C GLY A 107 -0.74 -1.90 -12.58
N TYR A 108 -0.77 -0.75 -11.91
CA TYR A 108 -1.14 -0.67 -10.49
C TYR A 108 -2.64 -0.87 -10.32
N GLU A 109 -3.43 -0.16 -11.12
CA GLU A 109 -4.89 -0.21 -11.06
C GLU A 109 -5.46 -1.56 -11.52
N THR A 110 -4.74 -2.30 -12.37
CA THR A 110 -5.10 -3.68 -12.74
C THR A 110 -4.99 -4.62 -11.54
N VAL A 111 -3.94 -4.47 -10.72
CA VAL A 111 -3.81 -5.22 -9.45
C VAL A 111 -4.95 -4.81 -8.50
N PHE A 112 -5.21 -3.51 -8.39
CA PHE A 112 -6.27 -2.98 -7.53
C PHE A 112 -7.66 -3.49 -7.92
N ALA A 113 -8.00 -3.47 -9.21
CA ALA A 113 -9.25 -4.02 -9.76
C ALA A 113 -9.36 -5.53 -9.47
N ALA A 114 -8.30 -6.29 -9.69
CA ALA A 114 -8.27 -7.71 -9.41
C ALA A 114 -8.49 -8.01 -7.91
N VAL A 115 -7.89 -7.23 -7.00
CA VAL A 115 -8.15 -7.38 -5.55
C VAL A 115 -9.62 -7.09 -5.25
N LEU A 116 -10.19 -6.00 -5.77
CA LEU A 116 -11.58 -5.63 -5.52
C LEU A 116 -12.58 -6.71 -5.98
N ASP A 117 -12.31 -7.34 -7.12
CA ASP A 117 -13.16 -8.40 -7.68
C ASP A 117 -13.07 -9.71 -6.87
N ASN A 118 -11.91 -9.99 -6.25
CA ASN A 118 -11.64 -11.26 -5.58
C ASN A 118 -11.82 -11.24 -4.06
N ILE A 119 -12.26 -10.12 -3.47
CA ILE A 119 -12.61 -10.06 -2.05
C ILE A 119 -14.09 -10.38 -1.84
N ASP A 120 -14.39 -11.18 -0.83
CA ASP A 120 -15.78 -11.43 -0.41
C ASP A 120 -16.35 -10.21 0.33
N GLU A 121 -15.49 -9.48 1.05
CA GLU A 121 -15.87 -8.39 1.92
C GLU A 121 -16.34 -7.16 1.12
N ARG A 122 -17.22 -6.36 1.74
CA ARG A 122 -17.65 -5.07 1.18
C ARG A 122 -16.55 -4.02 1.23
N ARG A 123 -15.67 -4.07 2.25
CA ARG A 123 -14.66 -3.04 2.50
C ARG A 123 -13.26 -3.59 2.26
N LEU A 124 -12.46 -2.84 1.49
CA LEU A 124 -11.04 -3.06 1.27
C LEU A 124 -10.22 -1.98 2.00
N VAL A 125 -9.28 -2.39 2.84
CA VAL A 125 -8.25 -1.54 3.42
C VAL A 125 -7.00 -1.62 2.53
N THR A 126 -6.38 -0.47 2.23
CA THR A 126 -5.16 -0.42 1.42
C THR A 126 -4.07 0.42 2.09
N GLY A 127 -2.82 0.17 1.71
CA GLY A 127 -1.66 0.99 2.11
C GLY A 127 -1.49 2.27 1.29
N GLN A 128 -2.52 2.69 0.55
CA GLN A 128 -2.45 3.83 -0.37
C GLN A 128 -2.04 5.11 0.34
N GLY A 129 -1.20 5.93 -0.29
CA GLY A 129 -0.68 7.17 0.27
C GLY A 129 0.58 7.03 1.13
N SER A 130 0.94 5.82 1.57
CA SER A 130 2.15 5.61 2.38
C SER A 130 3.43 5.99 1.62
N ASP A 131 3.53 5.64 0.34
CA ASP A 131 4.72 5.96 -0.46
C ASP A 131 4.89 7.47 -0.70
N GLU A 132 3.80 8.20 -0.89
CA GLU A 132 3.79 9.66 -1.04
C GLU A 132 4.15 10.36 0.26
N ILE A 133 3.53 9.96 1.37
CA ILE A 133 3.69 10.62 2.68
C ILE A 133 5.08 10.35 3.26
N PHE A 134 5.55 9.10 3.22
CA PHE A 134 6.79 8.68 3.87
C PHE A 134 7.98 8.55 2.90
N TYR A 135 7.92 9.22 1.75
CA TYR A 135 8.98 9.22 0.75
C TYR A 135 9.41 7.82 0.30
N GLY A 136 8.44 6.92 0.13
CA GLY A 136 8.67 5.53 -0.28
C GLY A 136 9.05 5.33 -1.74
N TYR A 137 8.79 6.30 -2.63
CA TYR A 137 9.20 6.20 -4.02
C TYR A 137 10.70 6.39 -4.22
N ARG A 138 11.28 5.56 -5.10
CA ARG A 138 12.71 5.63 -5.47
C ARG A 138 13.12 7.00 -6.05
N LYS A 139 12.20 7.73 -6.68
CA LYS A 139 12.47 9.08 -7.19
C LYS A 139 12.88 10.06 -6.09
N PHE A 140 12.45 9.83 -4.85
CA PHE A 140 12.89 10.61 -3.70
C PHE A 140 14.29 10.22 -3.25
N SER A 141 14.60 8.93 -3.12
CA SER A 141 15.94 8.46 -2.73
C SER A 141 17.02 8.81 -3.75
N ASP A 142 16.69 8.76 -5.04
CA ASP A 142 17.63 9.07 -6.13
C ASP A 142 17.81 10.58 -6.36
N GLY A 143 17.15 11.43 -5.55
CA GLY A 143 17.26 12.90 -5.64
C GLY A 143 16.54 13.55 -6.82
N ARG A 144 15.81 12.77 -7.63
CA ARG A 144 15.02 13.29 -8.77
C ARG A 144 13.86 14.18 -8.34
N GLU A 145 13.31 13.94 -7.15
CA GLU A 145 12.31 14.80 -6.52
C GLU A 145 12.74 15.13 -5.08
N SER A 146 12.79 16.43 -4.76
CA SER A 146 13.13 16.94 -3.43
C SER A 146 11.92 17.05 -2.50
N SER A 147 10.70 17.00 -3.04
CA SER A 147 9.44 17.14 -2.30
C SER A 147 8.43 16.10 -2.79
N ASN A 148 7.50 15.72 -1.92
CA ASN A 148 6.38 14.83 -2.24
C ASN A 148 5.13 15.58 -2.77
N PHE A 149 5.18 16.91 -2.89
CA PHE A 149 4.03 17.75 -3.29
C PHE A 149 3.37 17.27 -4.59
N SER A 150 4.15 17.09 -5.66
CA SER A 150 3.63 16.62 -6.95
C SER A 150 3.01 15.21 -6.87
N SER A 151 3.57 14.37 -6.00
CA SER A 151 3.06 13.01 -5.79
C SER A 151 1.75 13.01 -5.03
N LEU A 152 1.63 13.82 -3.97
CA LEU A 152 0.39 14.04 -3.23
C LEU A 152 -0.68 14.72 -4.08
N GLU A 153 -0.30 15.67 -4.93
CA GLU A 153 -1.22 16.32 -5.86
C GLU A 153 -1.75 15.31 -6.90
N LYS A 154 -0.87 14.50 -7.51
CA LYS A 154 -1.30 13.42 -8.41
C LYS A 154 -2.20 12.42 -7.70
N LEU A 155 -1.84 12.02 -6.47
CA LEU A 155 -2.65 11.11 -5.67
C LEU A 155 -4.06 11.67 -5.49
N SER A 156 -4.17 12.90 -4.98
CA SER A 156 -5.45 13.57 -4.70
C SER A 156 -6.29 13.86 -5.94
N ARG A 157 -5.69 14.40 -7.01
CA ARG A 157 -6.42 14.89 -8.18
C ARG A 157 -6.72 13.81 -9.22
N VAL A 158 -5.91 12.76 -9.28
CA VAL A 158 -5.98 11.76 -10.37
C VAL A 158 -6.25 10.37 -9.81
N THR A 159 -5.41 9.92 -8.88
CA THR A 159 -5.42 8.52 -8.43
C THR A 159 -6.65 8.20 -7.58
N LEU A 160 -6.93 8.98 -6.52
CA LEU A 160 -8.07 8.73 -5.63
C LEU A 160 -9.43 8.81 -6.34
N PRO A 161 -9.70 9.79 -7.24
CA PRO A 161 -10.94 9.80 -8.01
C PRO A 161 -11.09 8.59 -8.91
N ARG A 162 -10.00 8.10 -9.51
CA ARG A 162 -10.01 6.89 -10.32
C ARG A 162 -10.28 5.65 -9.48
N GLU A 163 -9.54 5.46 -8.39
CA GLU A 163 -9.71 4.32 -7.49
C GLU A 163 -11.14 4.27 -6.91
N ARG A 164 -11.75 5.44 -6.66
CA ARG A 164 -13.16 5.51 -6.28
C ARG A 164 -14.08 4.96 -7.37
N ARG A 165 -13.91 5.36 -8.63
CA ARG A 165 -14.72 4.84 -9.74
C ARG A 165 -14.52 3.34 -9.97
N ILE A 166 -13.29 2.84 -9.80
CA ILE A 166 -12.99 1.41 -9.87
C ILE A 166 -13.70 0.66 -8.72
N ALA A 167 -13.61 1.17 -7.48
CA ALA A 167 -14.30 0.57 -6.35
C ALA A 167 -15.83 0.56 -6.51
N GLU A 168 -16.39 1.66 -7.02
CA GLU A 168 -17.82 1.76 -7.35
C GLU A 168 -18.23 0.74 -8.40
N TYR A 169 -17.41 0.51 -9.45
CA TYR A 169 -17.66 -0.52 -10.47
C TYR A 169 -17.80 -1.92 -9.86
N PHE A 170 -16.97 -2.26 -8.88
CA PHE A 170 -17.03 -3.55 -8.16
C PHE A 170 -17.98 -3.55 -6.95
N GLY A 171 -18.70 -2.45 -6.69
CA GLY A 171 -19.61 -2.33 -5.55
C GLY A 171 -18.93 -2.41 -4.18
N LYS A 172 -17.67 -1.98 -4.09
CA LYS A 172 -16.83 -2.04 -2.88
C LYS A 172 -16.57 -0.65 -2.27
N GLU A 173 -16.24 -0.64 -0.99
CA GLU A 173 -15.77 0.54 -0.28
C GLU A 173 -14.27 0.43 0.00
N VAL A 174 -13.53 1.54 -0.14
CA VAL A 174 -12.09 1.56 0.10
C VAL A 174 -11.75 2.44 1.29
N ARG A 175 -10.86 1.95 2.15
CA ARG A 175 -10.34 2.64 3.33
C ARG A 175 -8.82 2.77 3.22
N MET A 176 -8.31 3.98 3.41
CA MET A 176 -6.90 4.32 3.18
C MET A 176 -6.33 4.99 4.43
N PRO A 177 -5.95 4.21 5.46
CA PRO A 177 -5.62 4.74 6.80
C PRO A 177 -4.50 5.78 6.79
N TYR A 178 -3.54 5.67 5.86
CA TYR A 178 -2.44 6.62 5.73
C TYR A 178 -2.87 8.01 5.25
N LEU A 179 -4.03 8.11 4.61
CA LEU A 179 -4.59 9.37 4.10
C LEU A 179 -5.52 10.05 5.09
N GLU A 180 -5.58 9.60 6.34
CA GLU A 180 -6.32 10.32 7.37
C GLU A 180 -5.71 11.69 7.63
N ALA A 181 -6.56 12.69 7.86
CA ALA A 181 -6.14 14.07 8.07
C ALA A 181 -5.12 14.19 9.22
N GLY A 182 -5.25 13.36 10.26
CA GLY A 182 -4.29 13.31 11.36
C GLY A 182 -2.87 12.96 10.92
N ILE A 183 -2.69 12.15 9.88
CA ILE A 183 -1.38 11.81 9.30
C ILE A 183 -0.96 12.87 8.29
N GLN A 184 -1.88 13.31 7.42
CA GLN A 184 -1.61 14.34 6.41
C GLN A 184 -1.25 15.71 7.02
N ASN A 185 -1.60 15.96 8.28
CA ASN A 185 -1.33 17.21 9.01
C ASN A 185 -0.08 17.15 9.93
N LEU A 186 0.69 16.04 9.88
CA LEU A 186 2.07 15.99 10.37
C LEU A 186 3.19 16.65 9.49
N PRO A 187 2.97 17.41 8.37
CA PRO A 187 3.98 17.77 7.38
C PRO A 187 5.18 18.56 7.87
N ALA A 188 5.05 19.35 8.94
CA ALA A 188 6.20 20.10 9.46
C ALA A 188 7.31 19.18 10.00
N ALA A 189 6.99 17.91 10.32
CA ALA A 189 7.89 16.99 11.00
C ALA A 189 8.21 15.71 10.19
N MET A 190 7.80 15.63 8.92
CA MET A 190 8.06 14.48 8.05
C MET A 190 8.86 14.86 6.81
N SER A 191 9.94 15.63 6.97
CA SER A 191 10.75 16.06 5.83
C SER A 191 11.34 14.87 5.05
N ARG A 192 11.79 15.14 3.83
CA ARG A 192 12.51 14.17 3.00
C ARG A 192 13.72 13.60 3.71
N GLU A 193 14.49 14.45 4.41
CA GLU A 193 15.72 14.11 5.12
C GLU A 193 15.44 13.21 6.33
N MET A 194 14.30 13.40 7.00
CA MET A 194 13.89 12.53 8.10
C MET A 194 13.46 11.14 7.61
N ASN A 195 12.88 11.05 6.41
CA ASN A 195 12.39 9.80 5.83
C ASN A 195 13.42 9.04 4.98
N LEU A 196 14.55 9.66 4.63
CA LEU A 196 15.62 9.07 3.83
C LEU A 196 16.93 9.04 4.62
N ARG A 197 17.43 7.86 4.95
CA ARG A 197 18.77 7.65 5.56
C ARG A 197 19.52 6.55 4.82
N GLU A 198 20.78 6.31 5.19
CA GLU A 198 21.58 5.18 4.67
C GLU A 198 20.84 3.83 4.79
N GLY A 199 19.95 3.69 5.78
CA GLY A 199 19.08 2.52 5.98
C GLY A 199 17.86 2.42 5.06
N GLY A 200 17.65 3.37 4.15
CA GLY A 200 16.58 3.34 3.13
C GLY A 200 15.50 4.41 3.29
N ASN A 201 14.37 4.16 2.63
CA ASN A 201 13.19 5.01 2.62
C ASN A 201 12.22 4.70 3.77
N LYS A 202 11.23 5.57 3.97
CA LYS A 202 10.16 5.42 4.98
C LYS A 202 10.68 5.25 6.41
N VAL A 203 11.78 5.92 6.77
CA VAL A 203 12.41 5.75 8.08
C VAL A 203 11.41 5.97 9.24
N ILE A 204 10.57 7.00 9.16
CA ILE A 204 9.56 7.28 10.18
C ILE A 204 8.55 6.13 10.30
N LEU A 205 8.08 5.59 9.18
CA LEU A 205 7.12 4.49 9.19
C LEU A 205 7.75 3.18 9.69
N ARG A 206 9.02 2.94 9.40
CA ARG A 206 9.77 1.78 9.92
C ARG A 206 9.97 1.88 11.43
N GLU A 207 10.23 3.08 11.94
CA GLU A 207 10.30 3.33 13.38
C GLU A 207 8.92 3.09 14.04
N ALA A 208 7.84 3.60 13.44
CA ALA A 208 6.47 3.36 13.92
C ALA A 208 6.12 1.87 13.91
N ALA A 209 6.53 1.14 12.88
CA ALA A 209 6.36 -0.31 12.79
C ALA A 209 7.15 -1.08 13.86
N THR A 210 8.37 -0.63 14.17
CA THR A 210 9.19 -1.18 15.26
C THR A 210 8.51 -0.95 16.61
N MET A 211 8.01 0.26 16.86
CA MET A 211 7.24 0.60 18.06
C MET A 211 5.96 -0.23 18.20
N ALA A 212 5.29 -0.55 17.08
CA ALA A 212 4.12 -1.44 17.04
C ALA A 212 4.46 -2.93 17.30
N GLY A 213 5.74 -3.26 17.48
CA GLY A 213 6.21 -4.63 17.73
C GLY A 213 6.17 -5.52 16.50
N LEU A 214 6.31 -4.98 15.28
CA LEU A 214 6.52 -5.81 14.10
C LEU A 214 7.91 -6.45 14.11
N PRO A 215 8.03 -7.73 13.69
CA PRO A 215 9.32 -8.39 13.57
C PRO A 215 10.29 -7.65 12.63
N PRO A 216 11.59 -7.59 12.95
CA PRO A 216 12.55 -6.81 12.18
C PRO A 216 12.68 -7.23 10.71
N GLU A 217 12.37 -8.48 10.38
CA GLU A 217 12.35 -9.02 9.02
C GLU A 217 11.28 -8.30 8.15
N LEU A 218 10.11 -8.03 8.73
CA LEU A 218 9.04 -7.29 8.07
C LEU A 218 9.35 -5.79 8.03
N VAL A 219 9.88 -5.25 9.12
CA VAL A 219 10.25 -3.83 9.23
C VAL A 219 11.32 -3.45 8.21
N ARG A 220 12.32 -4.30 7.97
CA ARG A 220 13.44 -4.01 7.04
C ARG A 220 13.15 -4.37 5.58
N ARG A 221 11.97 -4.92 5.28
CA ARG A 221 11.64 -5.37 3.93
C ARG A 221 11.75 -4.22 2.93
N ALA A 222 12.39 -4.49 1.80
CA ALA A 222 12.59 -3.53 0.74
C ALA A 222 11.26 -3.19 0.06
N LYS A 223 11.09 -1.92 -0.32
CA LYS A 223 9.88 -1.46 -1.01
C LYS A 223 9.82 -2.03 -2.43
N LYS A 224 8.66 -2.56 -2.81
CA LYS A 224 8.33 -2.91 -4.20
C LYS A 224 6.91 -2.45 -4.50
N ALA A 225 6.71 -1.78 -5.64
CA ALA A 225 5.37 -1.31 -6.00
C ALA A 225 4.54 -2.46 -6.59
N ALA A 226 3.24 -2.45 -6.30
CA ALA A 226 2.33 -3.58 -6.53
C ALA A 226 2.33 -4.10 -7.97
N GLN A 227 2.40 -3.20 -8.97
CA GLN A 227 2.42 -3.59 -10.38
C GLN A 227 3.67 -4.40 -10.77
N TYR A 228 4.79 -4.19 -10.08
CA TYR A 228 6.04 -4.93 -10.30
C TYR A 228 6.16 -6.15 -9.40
N GLY A 229 5.64 -6.06 -8.17
CA GLY A 229 5.69 -7.13 -7.18
C GLY A 229 4.80 -8.31 -7.54
N SER A 230 3.56 -8.02 -7.97
CA SER A 230 2.57 -8.98 -8.47
C SER A 230 2.94 -9.63 -9.81
N GLY A 231 3.85 -9.03 -10.58
CA GLY A 231 4.19 -9.48 -11.93
C GLY A 231 3.24 -8.99 -13.03
N VAL A 232 2.16 -8.28 -12.69
CA VAL A 232 1.16 -7.78 -13.64
C VAL A 232 1.77 -6.86 -14.70
N MET A 233 2.68 -5.96 -14.31
CA MET A 233 3.33 -5.04 -15.26
C MET A 233 4.16 -5.76 -16.32
N LYS A 234 4.73 -6.93 -15.98
CA LYS A 234 5.46 -7.75 -16.96
C LYS A 234 4.49 -8.31 -18.01
N VAL A 235 3.31 -8.74 -17.59
CA VAL A 235 2.27 -9.28 -18.48
C VAL A 235 1.68 -8.18 -19.35
N ILE A 236 1.31 -7.03 -18.79
CA ILE A 236 0.80 -5.87 -19.54
C ILE A 236 1.76 -5.48 -20.68
N ARG A 237 3.06 -5.38 -20.38
CA ARG A 237 4.07 -5.05 -21.39
C ARG A 237 4.23 -6.14 -22.45
N ARG A 238 4.19 -7.42 -22.06
CA ARG A 238 4.29 -8.55 -22.99
C ARG A 238 3.09 -8.64 -23.93
N LEU A 239 1.90 -8.35 -23.42
CA LEU A 239 0.65 -8.39 -24.15
C LEU A 239 0.35 -7.09 -24.91
N GLU A 240 1.21 -6.07 -24.79
CA GLU A 240 1.05 -4.75 -25.40
C GLU A 240 -0.31 -4.12 -25.10
N LEU A 241 -0.78 -4.28 -23.85
CA LEU A 241 -2.08 -3.78 -23.42
C LEU A 241 -2.12 -2.26 -23.38
#